data_AF-A0A955CKM1-F1
#
_entry.id   AF-A0A955CKM1-F1
#
_cell.length_a   1.000
_cell.length_b   1.000
_cell.length_c   1.000
_cell.angle_alpha   90.00
_cell.angle_beta   90.00
_cell.angle_gamma   90.00
#
_symmetry.space_group_name_H-M   'P 1'
#
loop_
_entity.id
_entity.type
_entity.pdbx_description
1 polymer ?
#
loop_
_entity_poly.entity_id
_entity_poly.type
_entity_poly.pdbx_seq_one_letter_code
_entity_poly.pdbx_strand_id
1 'polypeptide(L)'
;MAQISIPGEHRSITEPAEMAEFLAPYGIWYEKWDVAGRVDVDASNEQILSAYAPEIERLKERGGFVTADVVNVNADTPNLDAMLAKFSQEHTHSEDEVRFTIAGRGVFHVHPENGPVFAVT
;
A
#
# COMPACT_ATOMS: atom_id res chain seq x y z
N MET A 1 -0.61 -9.16 -9.24
CA MET A 1 -0.70 -7.76 -9.70
C MET A 1 -1.82 -7.12 -8.93
N ALA A 2 -1.76 -5.79 -8.73
CA ALA A 2 -2.76 -5.13 -7.93
C ALA A 2 -4.14 -5.15 -8.62
N GLN A 3 -5.22 -5.16 -7.84
CA GLN A 3 -6.61 -5.15 -8.30
C GLN A 3 -7.50 -4.40 -7.31
N ILE A 4 -8.53 -3.76 -7.84
CA ILE A 4 -9.64 -3.22 -7.05
C ILE A 4 -10.84 -4.16 -7.17
N SER A 5 -11.40 -4.56 -6.03
CA SER A 5 -12.66 -5.32 -5.95
C SER A 5 -13.74 -4.46 -5.29
N ILE A 6 -14.91 -4.38 -5.92
CA ILE A 6 -16.06 -3.59 -5.45
C ILE A 6 -17.24 -4.55 -5.26
N PRO A 7 -17.39 -5.18 -4.08
CA PRO A 7 -18.36 -6.25 -3.87
C PRO A 7 -19.81 -5.83 -4.13
N GLY A 8 -20.19 -4.61 -3.73
CA GLY A 8 -21.55 -4.09 -3.90
C GLY A 8 -21.97 -3.90 -5.36
N GLU A 9 -21.01 -3.84 -6.27
CA GLU A 9 -21.24 -3.68 -7.71
C GLU A 9 -20.93 -4.94 -8.52
N HIS A 10 -20.46 -6.01 -7.85
CA HIS A 10 -19.89 -7.20 -8.51
C HIS A 10 -18.84 -6.86 -9.57
N ARG A 11 -18.06 -5.80 -9.32
CA ARG A 11 -17.10 -5.23 -10.27
C ARG A 11 -15.67 -5.44 -9.79
N SER A 12 -14.76 -5.59 -10.75
CA SER A 12 -13.33 -5.66 -10.51
C SER A 12 -12.58 -4.84 -11.56
N ILE A 13 -11.51 -4.18 -11.14
CA ILE A 13 -10.67 -3.32 -11.98
C ILE A 13 -9.21 -3.80 -11.83
N THR A 14 -8.57 -4.14 -12.94
CA THR A 14 -7.19 -4.69 -12.95
C THR A 14 -6.22 -3.87 -13.80
N GLU A 15 -6.73 -2.98 -14.65
CA GLU A 15 -5.90 -2.11 -15.49
C GLU A 15 -5.37 -0.93 -14.66
N PRO A 16 -4.04 -0.74 -14.53
CA PRO A 16 -3.46 0.31 -13.70
C PRO A 16 -4.00 1.72 -13.94
N ALA A 17 -4.26 2.09 -15.19
CA ALA A 17 -4.82 3.40 -15.52
C ALA A 17 -6.24 3.56 -14.98
N GLU A 18 -7.10 2.55 -15.18
CA GLU A 18 -8.47 2.55 -14.67
C GLU A 18 -8.51 2.51 -13.14
N MET A 19 -7.56 1.82 -12.51
CA MET A 19 -7.44 1.81 -11.04
C MET A 19 -7.12 3.21 -10.52
N ALA A 20 -6.14 3.90 -11.12
CA ALA A 20 -5.79 5.26 -10.73
C ALA A 20 -6.97 6.23 -10.93
N GLU A 21 -7.69 6.11 -12.04
CA GLU A 21 -8.90 6.92 -12.30
C GLU A 21 -10.02 6.65 -11.31
N PHE A 22 -10.25 5.38 -10.94
CA PHE A 22 -11.27 5.02 -9.95
C PHE A 22 -10.93 5.52 -8.55
N LEU A 23 -9.65 5.51 -8.17
CA LEU A 23 -9.20 5.89 -6.82
C LEU A 23 -9.11 7.42 -6.62
N ALA A 24 -8.85 8.17 -7.69
CA ALA A 24 -8.62 9.62 -7.62
C ALA A 24 -9.76 10.42 -6.96
N PRO A 25 -11.07 10.15 -7.20
CA PRO A 25 -12.16 10.84 -6.52
C PRO A 25 -12.17 10.67 -4.99
N TYR A 26 -11.51 9.62 -4.48
CA TYR A 26 -11.41 9.34 -3.04
C TYR A 26 -10.11 9.89 -2.43
N GLY A 27 -9.33 10.67 -3.17
CA GLY A 27 -8.04 11.18 -2.73
C GLY A 27 -6.95 10.10 -2.64
N ILE A 28 -7.19 8.90 -3.16
CA ILE A 28 -6.26 7.79 -3.11
C ILE A 28 -5.42 7.78 -4.37
N TRP A 29 -4.11 7.74 -4.19
CA TRP A 29 -3.17 7.71 -5.28
C TRP A 29 -2.53 6.33 -5.44
N TYR A 30 -2.48 5.85 -6.67
CA TYR A 30 -1.93 4.56 -7.03
C TYR A 30 -0.81 4.71 -8.06
N GLU A 31 0.30 4.01 -7.84
CA GLU A 31 1.38 3.84 -8.81
C GLU A 31 1.90 2.41 -8.78
N LYS A 32 2.38 1.95 -9.94
CA LYS A 32 3.14 0.71 -10.07
C LYS A 32 4.56 1.06 -10.49
N TRP A 33 5.53 0.69 -9.66
CA TRP A 33 6.94 0.91 -9.97
C TRP A 33 7.55 -0.33 -10.61
N ASP A 34 8.33 -0.15 -11.69
CA ASP A 34 9.07 -1.24 -12.31
C ASP A 34 10.40 -1.46 -11.58
N VAL A 35 10.32 -2.18 -10.46
CA VAL A 35 11.42 -2.28 -9.51
C VAL A 35 11.62 -3.69 -8.96
N ALA A 36 11.03 -4.68 -9.63
CA ALA A 36 11.22 -6.09 -9.31
C ALA A 36 12.70 -6.48 -9.49
N GLY A 37 13.23 -7.24 -8.52
CA GLY A 37 14.60 -7.75 -8.56
C GLY A 37 15.71 -6.77 -8.22
N ARG A 38 15.39 -5.56 -7.73
CA ARG A 38 16.41 -4.59 -7.24
C ARG A 38 17.03 -4.97 -5.89
N VAL A 39 16.34 -5.80 -5.11
CA VAL A 39 16.76 -6.22 -3.78
C VAL A 39 16.60 -7.74 -3.65
N ASP A 40 17.52 -8.38 -2.94
CA ASP A 40 17.43 -9.79 -2.60
C ASP A 40 16.35 -10.05 -1.54
N VAL A 41 15.87 -11.29 -1.47
CA VAL A 41 14.87 -11.71 -0.47
C VAL A 41 15.35 -11.52 0.98
N ASP A 42 16.66 -11.59 1.20
CA ASP A 42 17.31 -11.42 2.50
C ASP A 42 17.89 -10.01 2.69
N ALA A 43 17.56 -9.06 1.82
CA ALA A 43 18.06 -7.69 1.92
C ALA A 43 17.65 -7.06 3.26
N SER A 44 18.60 -6.37 3.89
CA SER A 44 18.32 -5.62 5.11
C SER A 44 17.40 -4.43 4.82
N ASN A 45 16.74 -3.92 5.86
CA ASN A 45 15.90 -2.73 5.76
C ASN A 45 16.66 -1.53 5.16
N GLU A 46 17.94 -1.37 5.52
CA GLU A 46 18.80 -0.29 4.99
C GLU A 46 19.08 -0.47 3.50
N GLN A 47 19.36 -1.70 3.05
CA GLN A 47 19.57 -2.00 1.63
C GLN A 47 18.31 -1.74 0.81
N ILE A 48 17.14 -2.09 1.36
CA ILE A 48 15.84 -1.81 0.76
C ILE A 48 15.62 -0.30 0.62
N LEU A 49 15.77 0.46 1.70
CA LEU A 49 15.60 1.91 1.68
C LEU A 49 16.57 2.58 0.70
N SER A 50 17.82 2.11 0.65
CA SER A 50 18.81 2.63 -0.28
C SER A 50 18.47 2.33 -1.75
N ALA A 51 17.92 1.15 -2.04
CA ALA A 51 17.58 0.73 -3.41
C ALA A 51 16.37 1.51 -3.98
N TYR A 52 15.47 1.95 -3.12
CA TYR A 52 14.25 2.71 -3.48
C TYR A 52 14.33 4.19 -3.11
N ALA A 53 15.50 4.67 -2.69
CA ALA A 53 15.70 6.06 -2.28
C ALA A 53 15.24 7.09 -3.33
N PRO A 54 15.50 6.93 -4.64
CA PRO A 54 15.03 7.90 -5.65
C PRO A 54 13.51 8.05 -5.66
N GLU A 55 12.77 6.95 -5.59
CA GLU A 55 11.32 6.98 -5.58
C GLU A 55 10.77 7.50 -4.24
N ILE A 56 11.38 7.10 -3.11
CA ILE A 56 11.01 7.57 -1.77
C ILE A 56 11.21 9.08 -1.64
N GLU A 57 12.35 9.62 -2.07
CA GLU A 57 12.62 11.06 -1.97
C GLU A 57 11.66 11.87 -2.85
N ARG A 58 11.32 11.39 -4.06
CA ARG A 58 10.26 11.99 -4.89
C ARG A 58 8.91 12.03 -4.15
N LEU A 59 8.57 10.98 -3.40
CA LEU A 59 7.34 10.96 -2.60
C LEU A 59 7.39 11.95 -1.44
N LYS A 60 8.51 12.01 -0.72
CA LYS A 60 8.70 12.96 0.38
C LYS A 60 8.58 14.41 -0.09
N GLU A 61 9.23 14.76 -1.20
CA GLU A 61 9.16 16.10 -1.79
C GLU A 61 7.73 16.48 -2.19
N ARG A 62 6.96 15.52 -2.72
CA ARG A 62 5.59 15.77 -3.18
C ARG A 62 4.56 15.80 -2.05
N GLY A 63 4.65 14.88 -1.10
CA GLY A 63 3.65 14.66 -0.04
C GLY A 63 4.02 15.26 1.32
N GLY A 64 5.22 15.83 1.45
CA GLY A 64 5.71 16.37 2.72
C GLY A 64 6.07 15.31 3.77
N PHE A 65 6.24 14.04 3.36
CA PHE A 65 6.60 12.95 4.26
C PHE A 65 8.01 13.14 4.83
N VAL A 66 8.19 12.92 6.13
CA VAL A 66 9.47 13.14 6.81
C VAL A 66 10.30 11.85 6.87
N THR A 67 9.67 10.72 7.16
CA THR A 67 10.34 9.44 7.41
C THR A 67 9.79 8.33 6.52
N ALA A 68 10.64 7.35 6.22
CA ALA A 68 10.26 6.10 5.58
C ALA A 68 10.88 4.95 6.37
N ASP A 69 10.13 3.90 6.59
CA ASP A 69 10.57 2.67 7.26
C ASP A 69 10.20 1.44 6.43
N VAL A 70 10.75 0.29 6.82
CA VAL A 70 10.48 -1.01 6.20
C VAL A 70 9.91 -1.92 7.27
N VAL A 71 8.72 -2.45 7.02
CA VAL A 71 8.09 -3.46 7.86
C VAL A 71 8.04 -4.79 7.12
N ASN A 72 8.53 -5.84 7.78
CA ASN A 72 8.46 -7.22 7.30
C ASN A 72 7.51 -8.00 8.20
N VAL A 73 6.40 -8.48 7.63
CA VAL A 73 5.39 -9.26 8.34
C VAL A 73 5.36 -10.67 7.77
N ASN A 74 5.57 -11.66 8.62
CA ASN A 74 5.56 -13.09 8.28
C ASN A 74 4.96 -13.92 9.43
N ALA A 75 4.80 -15.23 9.21
CA ALA A 75 4.18 -16.13 10.19
C ALA A 75 4.94 -16.21 11.54
N ASP A 76 6.26 -15.96 11.53
CA ASP A 76 7.11 -16.01 12.71
C ASP A 76 7.22 -14.65 13.43
N THR A 77 6.50 -13.63 12.96
CA THR A 77 6.53 -12.28 13.54
C THR A 77 6.00 -12.34 14.99
N PRO A 78 6.78 -11.90 15.99
CA PRO A 78 6.33 -11.93 17.38
C PRO A 78 5.05 -11.10 17.56
N ASN A 79 4.07 -11.66 18.26
CA ASN A 79 2.76 -11.04 18.52
C ASN A 79 1.97 -10.69 17.24
N LEU A 80 2.16 -11.45 16.15
CA LEU A 80 1.49 -11.23 14.87
C LEU A 80 -0.03 -11.04 15.02
N ASP A 81 -0.71 -11.93 15.74
CA ASP A 81 -2.17 -11.86 15.92
C ASP A 81 -2.61 -10.55 16.57
N ALA A 82 -1.90 -10.09 17.60
CA ALA A 82 -2.20 -8.84 18.28
C ALA A 82 -1.90 -7.61 17.42
N MET A 83 -0.86 -7.68 16.57
CA MET A 83 -0.56 -6.64 15.59
C MET A 83 -1.66 -6.56 14.53
N LEU A 84 -2.03 -7.69 13.93
CA LEU A 84 -3.08 -7.77 12.89
C LEU A 84 -4.45 -7.35 13.42
N ALA A 85 -4.78 -7.67 14.67
CA ALA A 85 -6.04 -7.28 15.28
C ALA A 85 -6.25 -5.74 15.26
N LYS A 86 -5.19 -4.95 15.42
CA LYS A 86 -5.26 -3.48 15.37
C LYS A 86 -5.61 -2.97 13.97
N PHE A 87 -5.08 -3.60 12.93
CA PHE A 87 -5.31 -3.22 11.53
C PHE A 87 -6.57 -3.86 10.93
N SER A 88 -7.15 -4.87 11.58
CA SER A 88 -8.37 -5.55 11.14
C SER A 88 -9.65 -4.75 11.41
N GLN A 89 -9.58 -3.72 12.27
CA GLN A 89 -10.71 -2.85 12.56
C GLN A 89 -10.64 -1.60 11.68
N GLU A 90 -11.80 -1.14 11.23
CA GLU A 90 -11.92 0.12 10.50
C GLU A 90 -11.42 1.28 11.37
N HIS A 91 -10.55 2.12 10.79
CA HIS A 91 -9.96 3.26 11.48
C HIS A 91 -9.58 4.34 10.44
N THR A 92 -9.34 5.54 10.94
CA THR A 92 -8.86 6.68 10.16
C THR A 92 -7.59 7.25 10.78
N HIS A 93 -6.79 7.93 9.96
CA HIS A 93 -5.62 8.68 10.39
C HIS A 93 -5.81 10.15 10.06
N SER A 94 -5.18 11.04 10.83
CA SER A 94 -5.12 12.47 10.52
C SER A 94 -4.07 12.81 9.47
N GLU A 95 -3.20 11.85 9.15
CA GLU A 95 -2.10 11.96 8.17
C GLU A 95 -2.28 10.91 7.09
N ASP A 96 -1.68 11.14 5.92
CA ASP A 96 -1.72 10.20 4.80
C ASP A 96 -0.94 8.92 5.11
N GLU A 97 -1.55 7.75 4.86
CA GLU A 97 -0.88 6.46 4.97
C GLU A 97 -0.39 6.01 3.59
N VAL A 98 0.94 6.04 3.39
CA VAL A 98 1.58 5.57 2.15
C VAL A 98 2.23 4.21 2.38
N ARG A 99 1.97 3.28 1.45
CA ARG A 99 2.50 1.90 1.50
C ARG A 99 3.01 1.50 0.12
N PHE A 100 4.23 0.98 0.09
CA PHE A 100 4.85 0.41 -1.10
C PHE A 100 5.18 -1.06 -0.82
N THR A 101 4.60 -1.98 -1.58
CA THR A 101 4.80 -3.42 -1.40
C THR A 101 5.92 -3.94 -2.28
N ILE A 102 7.00 -4.40 -1.66
CA ILE A 102 8.17 -4.96 -2.35
C ILE A 102 7.98 -6.46 -2.62
N ALA A 103 7.50 -7.19 -1.61
CA ALA A 103 7.29 -8.63 -1.66
C ALA A 103 6.03 -9.03 -0.88
N GLY A 104 5.45 -10.17 -1.26
CA GLY A 104 4.22 -10.68 -0.65
C GLY A 104 2.97 -10.02 -1.22
N ARG A 105 1.94 -9.90 -0.38
CA ARG A 105 0.64 -9.31 -0.73
C ARG A 105 -0.01 -8.72 0.51
N GLY A 106 -0.84 -7.71 0.32
CA GLY A 106 -1.67 -7.11 1.35
C GLY A 106 -3.08 -6.87 0.83
N VAL A 107 -3.97 -6.43 1.70
CA VAL A 107 -5.29 -5.94 1.30
C VAL A 107 -5.62 -4.70 2.11
N PHE A 108 -6.02 -3.63 1.43
CA PHE A 108 -6.59 -2.44 2.03
C PHE A 108 -8.08 -2.42 1.73
N HIS A 109 -8.91 -2.51 2.77
CA HIS A 109 -10.33 -2.25 2.66
C HIS A 109 -10.57 -0.77 2.89
N VAL A 110 -11.26 -0.12 1.95
CA VAL A 110 -11.52 1.31 2.00
C VAL A 110 -13.02 1.55 1.97
N HIS A 111 -13.47 2.37 2.91
CA HIS A 111 -14.84 2.83 3.02
C HIS A 111 -14.85 4.36 2.89
N PRO A 112 -14.93 4.90 1.67
CA PRO A 112 -14.97 6.35 1.46
C PRO A 112 -16.33 6.93 1.86
N GLU A 113 -16.38 8.19 2.28
CA GLU A 113 -17.63 8.87 2.62
C GLU A 113 -18.61 8.96 1.42
N ASN A 114 -18.08 9.03 0.20
CA ASN A 114 -18.85 9.29 -1.02
C ASN A 114 -18.60 8.25 -2.12
N GLY A 115 -18.73 6.95 -1.80
CA GLY A 115 -18.54 5.88 -2.78
C GLY A 115 -18.88 4.48 -2.26
N PRO A 116 -18.70 3.44 -3.08
CA PRO A 116 -18.85 2.06 -2.63
C PRO A 116 -17.68 1.67 -1.72
N VAL A 117 -17.88 0.66 -0.87
CA VAL A 117 -16.78 -0.04 -0.18
C VAL A 117 -16.02 -0.87 -1.22
N PHE A 118 -14.68 -0.76 -1.21
CA PHE A 118 -13.81 -1.51 -2.10
C PHE A 118 -12.56 -2.02 -1.39
N ALA A 119 -11.90 -3.00 -2.01
CA ALA A 119 -10.63 -3.54 -1.56
C ALA A 119 -9.57 -3.34 -2.62
N VAL A 120 -8.37 -2.92 -2.21
CA VAL A 120 -7.16 -2.88 -3.04
C VAL A 120 -6.24 -4.02 -2.58
N THR A 121 -5.95 -4.96 -3.48
CA THR A 121 -5.08 -6.13 -3.24
C THR A 121 -3.90 -6.13 -4.19
#